data_AF-A0A8X6MIS0-F1
#
_entry.id   AF-A0A8X6MIS0-F1
#
_cell.length_a   1.000
_cell.length_b   1.000
_cell.length_c   1.000
_cell.angle_alpha   90.00
_cell.angle_beta   90.00
_cell.angle_gamma   90.00
#
_symmetry.space_group_name_H-M   'P 1'
#
loop_
_entity.id
_entity.type
_entity.pdbx_description
1 polymer ?
#
loop_
_entity_poly.entity_id
_entity_poly.type
_entity_poly.pdbx_seq_one_letter_code
_entity_poly.pdbx_strand_id
1 'polypeptide(L)'
;MSEKIVKESEDFESKDSGWTLDKILRLEVHTNRYSPFRGSSSFTEVPKQIAKTKAIINVIKEKDSPCFMWSILAALYPNISNPKKTSSYIPHLNKLNFDGISFPTPLNE
;
A
#
# COMPACT_ATOMS: atom_id res chain seq x y z
N MET A 1 17.19 13.22 -0.72
CA MET A 1 16.67 14.47 -0.11
C MET A 1 17.53 15.68 -0.49
N SER A 2 18.86 15.55 -0.49
CA SER A 2 19.79 16.60 -0.95
C SER A 2 19.65 16.96 -2.42
N GLU A 3 19.46 15.99 -3.31
CA GLU A 3 19.42 16.22 -4.77
C GLU A 3 18.33 17.18 -5.23
N LYS A 4 17.14 17.14 -4.60
CA LYS A 4 16.03 18.02 -4.97
C LYS A 4 16.36 19.49 -4.66
N ILE A 5 16.99 19.75 -3.52
CA ILE A 5 17.35 21.09 -3.08
C ILE A 5 18.45 21.66 -3.97
N VAL A 6 19.45 20.84 -4.31
CA VAL A 6 20.54 21.24 -5.22
C VAL A 6 19.98 21.59 -6.60
N LYS A 7 19.08 20.74 -7.13
CA LYS A 7 18.45 20.99 -8.43
C LYS A 7 17.57 22.24 -8.45
N GLU A 8 16.75 22.46 -7.42
CA GLU A 8 15.95 23.69 -7.32
C GLU A 8 16.82 24.96 -7.21
N SER A 9 18.01 24.86 -6.61
CA SER A 9 18.97 25.96 -6.57
C SER A 9 19.57 26.24 -7.96
N GLU A 10 20.01 25.21 -8.68
CA GLU A 10 20.56 25.33 -10.04
C GLU A 10 19.50 25.83 -11.04
N ASP A 11 18.27 25.35 -10.94
CA ASP A 11 17.13 25.79 -11.77
C ASP A 11 16.70 27.24 -11.47
N PHE A 12 17.02 27.78 -10.28
CA PHE A 12 16.76 29.17 -9.95
C PHE A 12 17.79 30.11 -10.58
N GLU A 13 19.07 29.72 -10.56
CA GLU A 13 20.18 30.51 -11.12
C GLU A 13 20.24 30.46 -12.66
N SER A 14 19.77 29.37 -13.28
CA SER A 14 19.86 29.13 -14.73
C SER A 14 18.78 29.81 -15.59
N LYS A 15 17.87 30.61 -15.00
CA LYS A 15 16.78 31.27 -15.74
C LYS A 15 17.16 32.58 -16.47
N ASP A 16 18.45 32.80 -16.74
CA ASP A 16 18.96 34.04 -17.38
C ASP A 16 18.53 35.34 -16.68
N SER A 17 18.08 35.24 -15.44
CA SER A 17 17.59 36.39 -14.66
C SER A 17 18.75 37.21 -14.08
N GLY A 18 19.95 36.62 -13.99
CA GLY A 18 21.12 37.20 -13.32
C GLY A 18 21.05 37.13 -11.78
N TRP A 19 20.12 36.37 -11.21
CA TRP A 19 19.97 36.23 -9.76
C TRP A 19 20.88 35.12 -9.25
N THR A 20 21.69 35.44 -8.25
CA THR A 20 22.54 34.47 -7.53
C THR A 20 22.02 34.33 -6.09
N LEU A 21 22.00 33.11 -5.56
CA LEU A 21 21.60 32.89 -4.18
C LEU A 21 22.66 33.46 -3.22
N ASP A 22 22.37 34.58 -2.56
CA ASP A 22 23.28 35.19 -1.58
C ASP A 22 23.33 34.39 -0.26
N LYS A 23 22.17 34.20 0.39
CA LYS A 23 22.07 33.42 1.64
C LYS A 23 20.66 32.91 1.96
N ILE A 24 20.60 31.75 2.62
CA ILE A 24 19.37 31.21 3.22
C ILE A 24 19.34 31.64 4.69
N LEU A 25 18.38 32.48 5.07
CA LEU A 25 18.25 32.99 6.45
C LEU A 25 17.72 31.94 7.42
N ARG A 26 16.83 31.05 6.96
CA ARG A 26 16.22 30.00 7.77
C ARG A 26 15.71 28.87 6.88
N LEU A 27 16.10 27.64 7.21
CA LEU A 27 15.57 26.43 6.60
C LEU A 27 14.95 25.57 7.71
N GLU A 28 13.68 25.24 7.56
CA GLU A 28 12.98 24.37 8.51
C GLU A 28 12.54 23.10 7.80
N VAL A 29 13.04 21.95 8.25
CA VAL A 29 12.74 20.64 7.69
C VAL A 29 11.93 19.85 8.70
N HIS A 30 10.68 19.56 8.37
CA HIS A 30 9.82 18.72 9.21
C HIS A 30 9.95 17.27 8.75
N THR A 31 10.69 16.47 9.52
CA THR A 31 10.80 15.03 9.26
C THR A 31 9.85 14.26 10.17
N ASN A 32 8.97 13.47 9.59
CA ASN A 32 8.20 12.47 10.33
C ASN A 32 8.86 11.10 10.19
N ARG A 33 9.03 10.39 11.30
CA ARG A 33 9.46 8.99 11.27
C ARG A 33 8.32 8.16 10.71
N TYR A 34 8.48 7.66 9.48
CA TYR A 34 7.60 6.62 8.96
C TYR A 34 7.89 5.31 9.69
N SER A 35 6.99 4.93 10.59
CA SER A 35 6.98 3.61 11.20
C SER A 35 5.76 2.88 10.64
N PRO A 36 5.90 2.12 9.53
CA PRO A 36 4.78 1.34 9.03
C PRO A 36 4.30 0.44 10.15
N PHE A 37 3.00 0.48 10.41
CA PHE A 37 2.39 -0.51 11.29
C PHE A 37 2.76 -1.88 10.71
N ARG A 38 3.33 -2.79 11.52
CA ARG A 38 3.60 -4.14 11.04
C ARG A 38 2.24 -4.74 10.64
N GLY A 39 1.95 -4.75 9.35
CA GLY A 39 0.76 -5.37 8.81
C GLY A 39 0.77 -6.83 9.26
N SER A 40 -0.30 -7.28 9.93
CA SER A 40 -0.43 -8.69 10.25
C SER A 40 -0.53 -9.48 8.95
N SER A 41 0.42 -10.37 8.71
CA SER A 41 0.36 -11.36 7.62
C SER A 41 -0.75 -12.39 7.84
N SER A 42 -1.38 -12.39 9.02
CA SER A 42 -2.30 -13.44 9.44
C SER A 42 -3.75 -12.97 9.40
N PHE A 43 -4.66 -13.94 9.24
CA PHE A 43 -6.09 -13.70 9.32
C PHE A 43 -6.40 -13.14 10.70
N THR A 44 -6.95 -11.93 10.75
CA THR A 44 -7.45 -11.35 11.99
C THR A 44 -8.97 -11.29 11.88
N GLU A 45 -9.66 -11.78 12.90
CA GLU A 45 -11.10 -11.65 12.96
C GLU A 45 -11.49 -10.16 12.98
N VAL A 46 -12.42 -9.80 12.10
CA VAL A 46 -12.94 -8.44 12.08
C VAL A 46 -13.74 -8.22 13.37
N PRO A 47 -13.61 -7.07 14.05
CA PRO A 47 -14.44 -6.75 15.20
C PRO A 47 -15.93 -7.00 14.92
N LYS A 48 -16.64 -7.59 15.89
CA LYS A 48 -18.03 -8.05 15.74
C LYS A 48 -18.97 -6.95 15.22
N GLN A 49 -18.75 -5.71 15.62
CA GLN A 49 -19.51 -4.54 15.18
C GLN A 49 -19.43 -4.35 13.67
N ILE A 50 -18.23 -4.48 13.10
CA ILE A 50 -17.97 -4.34 11.66
C ILE A 50 -18.46 -5.60 10.93
N ALA A 51 -18.24 -6.79 11.49
CA ALA A 51 -18.74 -8.04 10.89
C ALA A 51 -20.28 -8.04 10.74
N LYS A 52 -21.00 -7.40 11.68
CA LYS A 52 -22.46 -7.28 11.65
C LYS A 52 -23.00 -6.37 10.54
N THR A 53 -22.24 -5.38 10.08
CA THR A 53 -22.69 -4.51 8.99
C THR A 53 -22.81 -5.26 7.67
N LYS A 54 -22.14 -6.41 7.54
CA LYS A 54 -22.01 -7.20 6.30
C LYS A 54 -21.43 -6.40 5.13
N ALA A 55 -20.84 -5.23 5.38
CA ALA A 55 -20.26 -4.37 4.36
C ALA A 55 -18.86 -4.83 3.91
N ILE A 56 -18.24 -5.76 4.66
CA ILE A 56 -16.87 -6.22 4.40
C ILE A 56 -16.88 -7.74 4.21
N ILE A 57 -16.15 -8.18 3.18
CA ILE A 57 -15.82 -9.58 2.95
C ILE A 57 -14.43 -9.84 3.52
N ASN A 58 -14.36 -10.58 4.63
CA ASN A 58 -13.09 -11.09 5.16
C ASN A 58 -12.94 -12.54 4.71
N VAL A 59 -12.12 -12.77 3.67
CA VAL A 59 -11.85 -14.12 3.15
C VAL A 59 -11.03 -14.88 4.19
N ILE A 60 -11.62 -15.94 4.74
CA ILE A 60 -11.04 -16.79 5.77
C ILE A 60 -9.88 -17.56 5.18
N LYS A 61 -8.75 -17.55 5.88
CA LYS A 61 -7.54 -18.27 5.50
C LYS A 61 -6.93 -19.03 6.66
N GLU A 62 -6.15 -20.04 6.30
CA GLU A 62 -5.13 -20.61 7.18
C GLU A 62 -3.99 -19.59 7.40
N LYS A 63 -3.16 -19.85 8.42
CA LYS A 63 -2.07 -18.96 8.84
C LYS A 63 -1.15 -18.64 7.65
N ASP A 64 -0.77 -17.36 7.50
CA ASP A 64 0.17 -16.85 6.49
C ASP A 64 -0.23 -16.91 5.00
N SER A 65 -1.53 -17.04 4.68
CA SER A 65 -1.99 -17.01 3.28
C SER A 65 -2.06 -15.58 2.67
N PRO A 66 -1.95 -15.42 1.33
CA PRO A 66 -1.91 -14.13 0.63
C PRO A 66 -3.25 -13.36 0.65
N CYS A 67 -3.54 -12.62 1.72
CA CYS A 67 -4.82 -11.90 1.87
C CYS A 67 -5.02 -10.80 0.81
N PHE A 68 -3.96 -10.14 0.35
CA PHE A 68 -4.05 -9.14 -0.72
C PHE A 68 -4.58 -9.76 -2.02
N MET A 69 -4.03 -10.90 -2.42
CA MET A 69 -4.51 -11.68 -3.57
C MET A 69 -5.99 -12.06 -3.43
N TRP A 70 -6.40 -12.62 -2.29
CA TRP A 70 -7.79 -13.02 -2.07
C TRP A 70 -8.76 -11.84 -2.06
N SER A 71 -8.36 -10.69 -1.51
CA SER A 71 -9.17 -9.47 -1.54
C SER A 71 -9.41 -8.98 -2.97
N ILE A 72 -8.38 -9.01 -3.82
CA ILE A 72 -8.51 -8.65 -5.23
C ILE A 72 -9.45 -9.62 -5.95
N LEU A 73 -9.26 -10.93 -5.74
CA LEU A 73 -10.12 -11.95 -6.36
C LEU A 73 -11.57 -11.83 -5.92
N ALA A 74 -11.82 -11.53 -4.64
CA ALA A 74 -13.18 -11.34 -4.12
C ALA A 74 -13.87 -10.10 -4.68
N ALA A 75 -13.11 -9.03 -4.97
CA ALA A 75 -13.64 -7.83 -5.59
C ALA A 75 -13.96 -8.04 -7.08
N LEU A 76 -13.07 -8.74 -7.81
CA LEU A 76 -13.22 -8.94 -9.27
C LEU A 76 -14.15 -10.10 -9.63
N TYR A 77 -14.23 -11.12 -8.79
CA TYR A 77 -15.04 -12.32 -9.00
C TYR A 77 -15.93 -12.59 -7.78
N PRO A 78 -16.92 -11.73 -7.49
CA PRO A 78 -17.74 -11.84 -6.30
C PRO A 78 -18.54 -13.14 -6.27
N ASN A 79 -18.54 -13.84 -5.14
CA ASN A 79 -19.33 -15.05 -4.92
C ASN A 79 -20.38 -14.82 -3.83
N ILE A 80 -21.67 -14.96 -4.18
CA ILE A 80 -22.79 -14.70 -3.27
C ILE A 80 -22.97 -15.83 -2.24
N SER A 81 -22.70 -17.08 -2.63
CA SER A 81 -22.96 -18.25 -1.80
C SER A 81 -21.94 -18.40 -0.67
N ASN A 82 -20.66 -18.23 -0.98
CA ASN A 82 -19.56 -18.41 -0.03
C ASN A 82 -18.47 -17.34 -0.20
N PRO A 83 -18.79 -16.04 0.01
CA PRO A 83 -17.85 -14.94 -0.22
C PRO A 83 -16.61 -15.00 0.68
N LYS A 84 -16.68 -15.71 1.80
CA LYS A 84 -15.58 -15.80 2.77
C LYS A 84 -14.65 -16.99 2.54
N LYS A 85 -14.94 -17.91 1.62
CA LYS A 85 -14.11 -19.10 1.40
C LYS A 85 -13.11 -18.88 0.29
N THR A 86 -11.84 -19.26 0.50
CA THR A 86 -10.81 -19.26 -0.55
C THR A 86 -11.17 -20.17 -1.72
N SER A 87 -11.82 -21.31 -1.46
CA SER A 87 -12.25 -22.26 -2.49
C SER A 87 -13.16 -21.64 -3.54
N SER A 88 -13.91 -20.60 -3.18
CA SER A 88 -14.76 -19.83 -4.10
C SER A 88 -13.96 -19.07 -5.16
N TYR A 89 -12.68 -18.81 -4.91
CA TYR A 89 -11.82 -17.96 -5.71
C TYR A 89 -10.64 -18.70 -6.36
N ILE A 90 -10.34 -19.93 -5.92
CA ILE A 90 -9.32 -20.80 -6.55
C ILE A 90 -9.47 -20.89 -8.09
N PRO A 91 -10.68 -21.03 -8.67
CA PRO A 91 -10.85 -21.09 -10.13
C PRO A 91 -10.46 -19.81 -10.88
N HIS A 92 -10.21 -18.72 -10.14
CA HIS A 92 -9.88 -17.41 -10.71
C HIS A 92 -8.41 -17.02 -10.50
N LEU A 93 -7.61 -17.87 -9.85
CA LEU A 93 -6.18 -17.61 -9.62
C LEU A 93 -5.43 -17.36 -10.93
N ASN A 94 -5.69 -18.16 -11.96
CA ASN A 94 -5.02 -18.06 -13.25
C ASN A 94 -5.48 -16.86 -14.10
N LYS A 95 -6.48 -16.09 -13.64
CA LYS A 95 -6.99 -14.92 -14.37
C LYS A 95 -6.19 -13.65 -14.08
N LEU A 96 -5.35 -13.67 -13.05
CA LEU A 96 -4.54 -12.54 -12.61
C LEU A 96 -3.09 -12.99 -12.50
N ASN A 97 -2.17 -12.10 -12.87
CA ASN A 97 -0.75 -12.33 -12.67
C ASN A 97 -0.32 -11.73 -11.32
N PHE A 98 0.21 -12.57 -10.43
CA PHE A 98 0.80 -12.15 -9.15
C PHE A 98 2.32 -12.35 -9.10
N ASP A 99 2.95 -12.62 -10.24
CA ASP A 99 4.40 -12.75 -10.36
C ASP A 99 5.09 -11.46 -9.93
N GLY A 100 6.15 -11.59 -9.12
CA GLY A 100 6.89 -10.46 -8.56
C GLY A 100 6.28 -9.85 -7.29
N ILE A 101 5.11 -10.33 -6.84
CA ILE A 101 4.52 -9.93 -5.55
C ILE A 101 4.89 -10.96 -4.48
N SER A 102 5.63 -10.53 -3.46
CA SER A 102 5.88 -11.34 -2.28
C SER A 102 4.67 -11.28 -1.32
N PHE A 103 4.42 -12.38 -0.62
CA PHE A 103 3.38 -12.47 0.42
C PHE A 103 4.00 -12.89 1.75
N PRO A 104 3.65 -12.22 2.87
CA PRO A 104 2.83 -11.01 2.96
C PRO A 104 3.46 -9.82 2.22
N THR A 105 2.61 -9.02 1.55
CA THR A 105 3.07 -7.90 0.72
C THR A 105 3.75 -6.87 1.61
N PRO A 106 5.04 -6.55 1.36
CA PRO A 106 5.77 -5.58 2.16
C PRO A 106 5.10 -4.20 2.06
N LEU A 107 5.12 -3.45 3.15
CA LEU A 107 4.65 -2.06 3.18
C LEU A 107 5.75 -1.07 2.77
N ASN A 108 6.99 -1.51 2.73
CA ASN A 108 8.14 -0.72 2.31
C ASN A 108 8.35 -0.89 0.80
N GLU A 109 8.34 0.23 0.08
CA GLU A 109 8.96 0.39 -1.24
C GLU A 109 10.43 0.80 -1.10
#